data_AF-A0A4Q3DB72-F1
#
_entry.id   AF-A0A4Q3DB72-F1
#
_cell.length_a   1.000
_cell.length_b   1.000
_cell.length_c   1.000
_cell.angle_alpha   90.00
_cell.angle_beta   90.00
_cell.angle_gamma   90.00
#
_symmetry.space_group_name_H-M   'P 1'
#
loop_
_entity.id
_entity.type
_entity.pdbx_description
1 polymer ?
#
loop_
_entity_poly.entity_id
_entity_poly.type
_entity_poly.pdbx_seq_one_letter_code
_entity_poly.pdbx_strand_id
1 'polypeptide(L)'
;KRGFKINGFINHYPDFIIQTKSGKTLILENKGDHLDAEQKIRLGSLWANKAGNNYRYFMVYERRTVDGAYKLDEFLNLIREI
;
A
#
# COMPACT_ATOMS: atom_id res chain seq x y z
N LYS A 1 -13.29 1.03 14.40
CA LYS A 1 -12.43 2.24 14.28
C LYS A 1 -13.15 3.28 13.42
N ARG A 2 -13.10 4.57 13.77
CA ARG A 2 -13.58 5.69 12.93
C ARG A 2 -12.34 6.34 12.31
N GLY A 3 -12.28 6.41 10.99
CA GLY A 3 -11.10 6.89 10.25
C GLY A 3 -11.18 6.52 8.77
N PHE A 4 -10.23 7.01 7.97
CA PHE A 4 -10.12 6.62 6.57
C PHE A 4 -9.91 5.11 6.45
N LYS A 5 -10.59 4.52 5.47
CA LYS A 5 -10.46 3.11 5.12
C LYS A 5 -10.66 2.95 3.63
N ILE A 6 -9.91 2.02 3.04
CA ILE A 6 -10.23 1.49 1.72
C ILE A 6 -11.34 0.47 1.90
N ASN A 7 -12.49 0.75 1.28
CA ASN A 7 -13.67 -0.09 1.41
C ASN A 7 -13.93 -0.89 0.12
N GLY A 8 -14.31 -2.15 0.29
CA GLY A 8 -14.71 -3.07 -0.76
C GLY A 8 -15.24 -4.36 -0.15
N PHE A 9 -14.81 -5.51 -0.65
CA PHE A 9 -15.16 -6.84 -0.08
C PHE A 9 -14.63 -7.07 1.34
N ILE A 10 -13.69 -6.23 1.81
CA ILE A 10 -13.30 -6.08 3.20
C ILE A 10 -13.19 -4.59 3.57
N ASN A 11 -13.12 -4.28 4.86
CA ASN A 11 -12.71 -2.96 5.34
C ASN A 11 -11.21 -2.96 5.62
N HIS A 12 -10.45 -2.23 4.82
CA HIS A 12 -9.00 -2.16 4.93
C HIS A 12 -8.56 -0.81 5.49
N TYR A 13 -7.96 -0.82 6.69
CA TYR A 13 -7.47 0.38 7.37
C TYR A 13 -5.96 0.42 7.26
N PRO A 14 -5.38 1.49 6.70
CA PRO A 14 -3.96 1.50 6.45
C PRO A 14 -3.10 1.79 7.66
N ASP A 15 -1.89 1.24 7.64
CA ASP A 15 -0.87 1.49 8.67
C ASP A 15 -0.34 2.93 8.56
N PHE A 16 -0.06 3.38 7.33
CA PHE A 16 0.41 4.74 7.05
C PHE A 16 -0.30 5.39 5.87
N ILE A 17 -0.45 6.71 5.96
CA ILE A 17 -0.82 7.58 4.84
C ILE A 17 0.27 8.64 4.73
N ILE A 18 0.97 8.66 3.59
CA ILE A 18 2.13 9.52 3.35
C ILE A 18 1.77 10.53 2.28
N GLN A 19 2.04 11.80 2.52
CA GLN A 19 1.91 12.87 1.53
C GLN A 19 3.29 13.33 1.10
N THR A 20 3.63 13.20 -0.18
CA THR A 20 4.90 13.70 -0.71
C THR A 20 4.82 15.20 -0.98
N LYS A 21 5.99 15.85 -1.02
CA LYS A 21 6.11 17.25 -1.44
C LYS A 21 5.70 17.46 -2.90
N SER A 22 5.82 16.42 -3.73
CA SER A 22 5.34 16.40 -5.13
C SER A 22 3.81 16.33 -5.26
N GLY A 23 3.08 16.22 -4.14
CA GLY A 23 1.62 16.21 -4.12
C GLY A 23 0.99 14.81 -4.26
N LYS A 24 1.78 13.74 -4.22
CA LYS A 24 1.27 12.35 -4.25
C LYS A 24 0.88 11.88 -2.85
N THR A 25 -0.23 11.14 -2.77
CA THR A 25 -0.69 10.47 -1.54
C THR A 25 -0.45 8.98 -1.66
N LEU A 26 0.32 8.42 -0.74
CA LEU A 26 0.67 7.01 -0.71
C LEU A 26 -0.02 6.35 0.48
N ILE A 27 -0.74 5.27 0.21
CA ILE A 27 -1.26 4.36 1.24
C ILE A 27 -0.26 3.22 1.39
N LEU A 28 0.22 2.99 2.61
CA LEU A 28 1.27 2.02 2.88
C LEU A 28 0.83 1.06 3.99
N GLU A 29 1.00 -0.23 3.71
CA GLU A 29 0.93 -1.33 4.68
C GLU A 29 2.33 -1.92 4.89
N ASN A 30 2.63 -2.29 6.14
CA ASN A 30 3.79 -3.10 6.43
C ASN A 30 3.37 -4.47 6.98
N LYS A 31 4.10 -5.52 6.59
CA LYS A 31 3.76 -6.89 6.97
C LYS A 31 5.01 -7.69 7.32
N GLY A 32 4.89 -8.52 8.36
CA GLY A 32 5.86 -9.57 8.62
C GLY A 32 5.72 -10.70 7.60
N ASP A 33 6.84 -11.33 7.24
CA ASP A 33 6.93 -12.31 6.15
C ASP A 33 5.99 -13.54 6.32
N HIS A 34 5.65 -13.90 7.56
CA HIS A 34 4.83 -15.06 7.89
C HIS A 34 3.32 -14.86 7.67
N LEU A 35 2.87 -13.66 7.30
CA LEU A 35 1.44 -13.33 7.23
C LEU A 35 1.00 -13.06 5.78
N ASP A 36 -0.07 -13.74 5.34
CA ASP A 36 -0.66 -13.50 4.02
C ASP A 36 -1.53 -12.24 3.97
N ALA A 37 -1.55 -11.56 2.82
CA ALA A 37 -2.24 -10.28 2.63
C ALA A 37 -2.92 -10.12 1.27
N GLU A 38 -3.10 -11.19 0.50
CA GLU A 38 -3.57 -11.16 -0.90
C GLU A 38 -4.86 -10.36 -1.10
N GLN A 39 -5.86 -10.56 -0.21
CA GLN A 39 -7.11 -9.81 -0.24
C GLN A 39 -6.90 -8.29 -0.05
N LYS A 40 -5.98 -7.88 0.82
CA LYS A 40 -5.66 -6.46 1.03
C LYS A 40 -4.91 -5.88 -0.15
N ILE A 41 -3.95 -6.63 -0.72
CA ILE A 41 -3.22 -6.25 -1.92
C ILE A 41 -4.19 -5.97 -3.06
N ARG A 42 -5.05 -6.94 -3.39
CA ARG A 42 -6.03 -6.81 -4.46
C ARG A 42 -6.96 -5.60 -4.27
N LEU A 43 -7.45 -5.40 -3.04
CA LEU A 43 -8.33 -4.27 -2.75
C LEU A 43 -7.59 -2.93 -2.84
N GLY A 44 -6.38 -2.84 -2.30
CA GLY A 44 -5.55 -1.64 -2.31
C GLY A 44 -5.15 -1.22 -3.73
N SER A 45 -4.72 -2.18 -4.56
CA SER A 45 -4.40 -1.93 -5.97
C SER A 45 -5.63 -1.47 -6.76
N LEU A 46 -6.79 -2.12 -6.56
CA LEU A 46 -8.03 -1.69 -7.22
C LEU A 46 -8.42 -0.26 -6.82
N TRP A 47 -8.31 0.06 -5.53
CA TRP A 47 -8.58 1.40 -5.03
C TRP A 47 -7.64 2.44 -5.65
N ALA A 48 -6.33 2.17 -5.69
CA ALA A 48 -5.36 3.10 -6.29
C ALA A 48 -5.64 3.35 -7.79
N ASN A 49 -5.97 2.29 -8.53
CA ASN A 49 -6.35 2.39 -9.94
C ASN A 49 -7.61 3.24 -10.17
N LYS A 50 -8.54 3.27 -9.20
CA LYS A 50 -9.77 4.08 -9.28
C LYS A 50 -9.59 5.49 -8.72
N ALA A 51 -8.72 5.70 -7.73
CA ALA A 51 -8.47 6.99 -7.10
C ALA A 51 -7.72 7.96 -8.02
N GLY A 52 -6.99 7.44 -9.01
CA GLY A 52 -6.33 8.22 -10.04
C GLY A 52 -4.85 8.51 -9.76
N ASN A 53 -4.23 9.27 -10.67
CA ASN A 53 -2.77 9.35 -10.80
C ASN A 53 -2.01 9.98 -9.62
N ASN A 54 -2.70 10.60 -8.66
CA ASN A 54 -2.08 11.16 -7.46
C ASN A 54 -2.00 10.18 -6.30
N TYR A 55 -2.66 9.03 -6.40
CA TYR A 55 -2.71 8.03 -5.36
C TYR A 55 -1.87 6.80 -5.71
N ARG A 56 -1.20 6.26 -4.71
CA ARG A 56 -0.46 4.98 -4.80
C ARG A 56 -0.81 4.11 -3.60
N TYR A 57 -0.72 2.80 -3.78
CA TYR A 57 -0.89 1.81 -2.72
C TYR A 57 0.32 0.88 -2.72
N PHE A 58 0.87 0.64 -1.53
CA PHE A 58 2.03 -0.23 -1.33
C PHE A 58 1.74 -1.21 -0.20
N MET A 59 1.92 -2.50 -0.49
CA MET A 59 2.09 -3.55 0.51
C MET A 59 3.57 -3.86 0.59
N VAL A 60 4.16 -3.74 1.79
CA VAL A 60 5.60 -3.93 1.97
C VAL A 60 5.87 -5.06 2.97
N TYR A 61 6.59 -6.06 2.49
CA TYR A 61 7.13 -7.16 3.29
C TYR A 61 8.59 -6.89 3.66
N GLU A 62 9.09 -7.50 4.73
CA GLU A 62 10.49 -7.31 5.12
C GLU A 62 11.42 -7.93 4.06
N ARG A 63 11.18 -9.19 3.69
CA ARG A 63 12.04 -9.94 2.75
C ARG A 63 11.27 -10.82 1.78
N ARG A 64 10.01 -11.15 2.10
CA ARG A 64 9.20 -12.06 1.29
C ARG A 64 8.77 -11.41 -0.03
N THR A 65 8.95 -12.16 -1.11
CA THR A 65 8.37 -11.82 -2.42
C THR A 65 6.91 -12.27 -2.47
N VAL A 66 6.00 -11.35 -2.73
CA VAL A 66 4.57 -11.61 -2.95
C VAL A 66 4.11 -10.78 -4.13
N ASP A 67 3.30 -11.37 -5.02
CA ASP A 67 2.77 -10.63 -6.16
C ASP A 67 1.92 -9.42 -5.72
N GLY A 68 2.13 -8.28 -6.39
CA GLY A 68 1.51 -7.01 -6.02
C GLY A 68 2.03 -6.37 -4.71
N ALA A 69 3.13 -6.88 -4.14
CA ALA A 69 3.81 -6.30 -2.99
C ALA A 69 5.30 -6.07 -3.26
N TYR A 70 5.95 -5.31 -2.39
CA TYR A 70 7.37 -4.96 -2.48
C TYR A 70 8.12 -5.46 -1.24
N LYS A 71 9.41 -5.73 -1.38
CA LYS A 71 10.30 -5.81 -0.22
C LYS A 71 10.63 -4.42 0.29
N LEU A 72 11.08 -4.34 1.54
CA LEU A 72 11.39 -3.07 2.18
C LEU A 72 12.46 -2.28 1.42
N ASP A 73 13.52 -2.94 0.97
CA ASP A 73 14.60 -2.33 0.19
C ASP A 73 14.12 -1.82 -1.18
N GLU A 74 13.34 -2.62 -1.89
CA GLU A 74 12.71 -2.25 -3.17
C GLU A 74 11.80 -1.02 -3.01
N PHE A 75 10.96 -1.02 -1.97
CA PHE A 75 10.07 0.09 -1.65
C PHE A 75 10.84 1.38 -1.33
N LEU A 76 11.91 1.29 -0.52
CA LEU A 76 12.76 2.43 -0.18
C LEU A 76 13.48 3.02 -1.40
N ASN A 77 13.82 2.20 -2.39
CA ASN A 77 14.36 2.70 -3.64
C ASN A 77 13.27 3.38 -4.48
N LEU A 78 12.08 2.79 -4.56
CA LEU A 78 10.97 3.36 -5.33
C LEU A 78 10.51 4.71 -4.81
N ILE A 79 10.38 4.88 -3.48
CA ILE A 79 9.85 6.13 -2.90
C ILE A 79 10.78 7.33 -3.10
N ARG A 80 12.07 7.10 -3.37
CA ARG A 80 13.02 8.17 -3.70
C ARG A 80 12.75 8.80 -5.07
N GLU A 81 12.06 8.08 -5.94
CA GLU A 81 11.74 8.50 -7.31
C GLU A 81 10.33 9.12 -7.45
N ILE A 82 9.56 9.24 -6.35
CA ILE A 82 8.17 9.75 -6.31
C ILE A 82 8.10 11.18 -5.76
#